data_AF-A0A2V3HYA7-F1
#
_entry.id   AF-A0A2V3HYA7-F1
#
_cell.length_a   1.000
_cell.length_b   1.000
_cell.length_c   1.000
_cell.angle_alpha   90.00
_cell.angle_beta   90.00
_cell.angle_gamma   90.00
#
_symmetry.space_group_name_H-M   'P 1'
#
loop_
_entity.id
_entity.type
_entity.pdbx_description
1 polymer ?
#
loop_
_entity_poly.entity_id
_entity_poly.type
_entity_poly.pdbx_seq_one_letter_code
_entity_poly.pdbx_strand_id
1 'polypeptide(L)'
;MSAATTEEFVRHLQAELEDAERIQDKRLREQRMWRLEAALQEALEFQAHVLAREAEEIEPFEEVPSVRLLASRDAGDDEAEEVLDADSSVCRHCDEDLDPEVPFCPACGRYQ
;
A
#
# COMPACT_ATOMS: atom_id res chain seq x y z
N MET A 1 15.53 1.48 24.19
CA MET A 1 15.86 0.94 22.85
C MET A 1 15.93 2.15 21.93
N SER A 2 17.07 2.40 21.28
CA SER A 2 17.19 3.53 20.35
C SER A 2 16.41 3.19 19.07
N ALA A 3 15.45 4.04 18.71
CA ALA A 3 14.81 3.97 17.40
C ALA A 3 15.82 4.42 16.35
N ALA A 4 15.97 3.66 15.27
CA ALA A 4 16.87 4.02 14.18
C ALA A 4 16.35 5.27 13.44
N THR A 5 17.25 6.18 13.07
CA THR A 5 16.90 7.42 12.35
C THR A 5 17.01 7.24 10.83
N THR A 6 16.40 8.16 10.08
CA THR A 6 16.50 8.17 8.61
C THR A 6 17.95 8.34 8.13
N GLU A 7 18.77 9.11 8.85
CA GLU A 7 20.20 9.29 8.53
C GLU A 7 21.00 7.99 8.73
N GLU A 8 20.73 7.27 9.81
CA GLU A 8 21.33 5.96 10.08
C GLU A 8 20.94 4.95 9.00
N PHE A 9 19.68 4.99 8.55
CA PHE A 9 19.21 4.17 7.45
C PHE A 9 19.91 4.50 6.12
N VAL A 10 20.05 5.78 5.76
CA VAL A 10 20.79 6.21 4.56
C VAL A 10 22.25 5.71 4.61
N ARG A 11 22.92 5.88 5.75
CA ARG A 11 24.30 5.40 5.93
C ARG A 11 24.41 3.88 5.80
N HIS A 12 23.43 3.15 6.32
CA HIS A 12 23.36 1.70 6.17
C HIS A 12 23.17 1.28 4.70
N LEU A 13 22.27 1.93 3.95
CA LEU A 13 22.06 1.65 2.53
C LEU A 13 23.32 1.89 1.69
N GLN A 14 24.09 2.94 2.00
CA GLN A 14 25.36 3.23 1.33
C GLN A 14 26.40 2.14 1.57
N ALA A 15 26.53 1.65 2.81
CA ALA A 15 27.42 0.53 3.12
C ALA A 15 26.98 -0.77 2.41
N GLU A 16 25.67 -1.05 2.38
CA GLU A 16 25.12 -2.21 1.67
C GLU A 16 25.34 -2.13 0.15
N LEU A 17 25.39 -0.94 -0.44
CA LEU A 17 25.72 -0.77 -1.87
C LEU A 17 27.15 -1.20 -2.16
N GLU A 18 28.12 -0.79 -1.33
CA GLU A 18 29.52 -1.22 -1.46
C GLU A 18 29.66 -2.74 -1.31
N ASP A 19 28.88 -3.35 -0.40
CA ASP A 19 28.85 -4.80 -0.24
C ASP A 19 28.20 -5.51 -1.44
N ALA A 20 27.16 -4.93 -2.02
CA ALA A 20 26.47 -5.49 -3.18
C ALA A 20 27.39 -5.58 -4.41
N GLU A 21 28.34 -4.66 -4.58
CA GLU A 21 29.33 -4.71 -5.67
C GLU A 21 30.16 -5.99 -5.67
N ARG A 22 30.36 -6.59 -4.48
CA ARG A 22 31.17 -7.81 -4.30
C ARG A 22 30.42 -9.10 -4.68
N ILE A 23 29.13 -9.01 -4.99
CA ILE A 23 28.32 -10.16 -5.43
C ILE A 23 28.85 -10.66 -6.78
N GLN A 24 29.17 -11.96 -6.87
CA GLN A 24 29.74 -12.55 -8.09
C GLN A 24 28.72 -12.69 -9.23
N ASP A 25 27.50 -13.15 -8.92
CA ASP A 25 26.42 -13.27 -9.89
C ASP A 25 25.97 -11.87 -10.35
N LYS A 26 26.20 -11.58 -11.63
CA LYS A 26 25.87 -10.29 -12.24
C LYS A 26 24.39 -9.91 -12.07
N ARG A 27 23.48 -10.86 -12.32
CA ARG A 27 22.04 -10.58 -12.27
C ARG A 27 21.60 -10.30 -10.83
N LEU A 28 22.12 -11.07 -9.87
CA LEU A 28 21.84 -10.86 -8.45
C LEU A 28 22.40 -9.52 -7.97
N ARG A 29 23.63 -9.18 -8.39
CA ARG A 29 24.28 -7.90 -8.09
C ARG A 29 23.43 -6.73 -8.57
N GLU A 30 23.09 -6.72 -9.86
CA GLU A 30 22.28 -5.66 -10.47
C GLU A 30 20.92 -5.51 -9.77
N GLN A 31 20.24 -6.63 -9.47
CA GLN A 31 18.96 -6.59 -8.75
C GLN A 31 19.08 -6.08 -7.31
N ARG A 32 20.19 -6.40 -6.62
CA ARG A 32 20.43 -5.90 -5.26
C ARG A 32 20.76 -4.40 -5.29
N MET A 33 21.66 -3.98 -6.17
CA MET A 33 22.03 -2.58 -6.35
C MET A 33 20.82 -1.72 -6.69
N TRP A 34 20.03 -2.12 -7.69
CA TRP A 34 18.84 -1.37 -8.09
C TRP A 34 17.84 -1.15 -6.94
N ARG A 35 17.62 -2.19 -6.11
CA ARG A 35 16.73 -2.07 -4.94
C ARG A 35 17.29 -1.12 -3.87
N LEU A 36 18.60 -1.16 -3.64
CA LEU A 36 19.26 -0.30 -2.67
C LEU A 36 19.29 1.16 -3.16
N GLU A 37 19.58 1.39 -4.44
CA GLU A 37 19.55 2.70 -5.08
C GLU A 37 18.16 3.32 -5.03
N ALA A 38 17.12 2.55 -5.38
CA ALA A 38 15.74 3.01 -5.28
C ALA A 38 15.37 3.40 -3.84
N ALA A 39 15.70 2.55 -2.85
CA ALA A 39 15.43 2.85 -1.44
C ALA A 39 16.22 4.08 -0.94
N LEU A 40 17.47 4.25 -1.40
CA LEU A 40 18.30 5.39 -1.04
C LEU A 40 17.74 6.69 -1.63
N GLN A 41 17.31 6.67 -2.90
CA GLN A 41 16.70 7.81 -3.55
C GLN A 41 15.44 8.26 -2.81
N GLU A 42 14.52 7.33 -2.53
CA GLU A 42 13.28 7.62 -1.79
C GLU A 42 13.57 8.18 -0.39
N ALA A 43 14.58 7.64 0.31
CA ALA A 43 14.97 8.15 1.63
C ALA A 43 15.52 9.58 1.59
N LEU A 44 16.28 9.94 0.55
CA LEU A 44 16.80 11.29 0.35
C LEU A 44 15.71 12.27 -0.06
N GLU A 45 14.81 11.85 -0.95
CA GLU A 45 13.64 12.64 -1.35
C GLU A 45 12.74 12.95 -0.15
N PHE A 46 12.50 11.96 0.71
CA PHE A 46 11.77 12.15 1.97
C PHE A 46 12.45 13.19 2.88
N GLN A 47 13.77 13.07 3.09
CA GLN A 47 14.51 14.07 3.89
C GLN A 47 14.40 15.47 3.29
N ALA A 48 14.57 15.60 1.97
CA ALA A 48 14.45 16.88 1.29
C ALA A 48 13.04 17.48 1.41
N HIS A 49 12.00 16.65 1.30
CA HIS A 49 10.61 17.08 1.46
C HIS A 49 10.32 17.60 2.87
N VAL A 50 10.79 16.90 3.91
CA VAL A 50 10.63 17.34 5.31
C VAL A 50 11.34 18.68 5.53
N LEU A 51 12.60 18.79 5.10
CA LEU A 51 13.38 20.03 5.24
C LEU A 51 12.74 21.21 4.50
N ALA A 52 12.18 20.98 3.31
CA ALA A 52 11.49 22.02 2.55
C ALA A 52 10.24 22.54 3.28
N ARG A 53 9.43 21.64 3.84
CA ARG A 53 8.25 22.02 4.63
C ARG A 53 8.61 22.76 5.91
N GLU A 54 9.63 22.29 6.63
CA GLU A 54 10.13 22.97 7.83
C GLU A 54 10.62 24.40 7.51
N ALA A 55 11.30 24.59 6.37
CA ALA A 55 11.75 25.90 5.92
C ALA A 55 10.61 26.87 5.58
N GLU A 56 9.45 26.34 5.18
CA GLU A 56 8.23 27.10 4.90
C GLU A 56 7.33 27.27 6.14
N GLU A 57 7.77 26.81 7.33
CA GLU A 57 6.98 26.78 8.57
C GLU A 57 5.67 25.96 8.43
N ILE A 58 5.63 25.03 7.49
CA ILE A 58 4.51 24.10 7.28
C ILE A 58 4.75 22.84 8.09
N GLU A 59 3.74 22.36 8.81
CA GLU A 59 3.84 21.09 9.53
C GLU A 59 4.17 19.93 8.54
N PRO A 60 5.28 19.21 8.74
CA PRO A 60 5.73 18.23 7.76
C PRO A 60 4.81 17.01 7.65
N PHE A 61 4.09 16.69 8.72
CA PHE A 61 3.30 15.49 8.87
C PHE A 61 1.85 15.84 9.21
N GLU A 62 0.92 15.14 8.59
CA GLU A 62 -0.51 15.18 8.90
C GLU A 62 -0.95 13.76 9.21
N GLU A 63 -1.72 13.57 10.28
CA GLU A 63 -2.29 12.27 10.62
C GLU A 63 -3.42 11.95 9.64
N VAL A 64 -3.13 11.07 8.68
CA VAL A 64 -4.12 10.58 7.71
C VAL A 64 -4.69 9.25 8.21
N PRO A 65 -6.02 9.00 8.13
CA PRO A 65 -6.60 7.72 8.48
C PRO A 65 -5.95 6.58 7.68
N SER A 66 -5.72 5.44 8.34
CA SER A 66 -5.05 4.31 7.70
C SER A 66 -5.90 3.75 6.55
N VAL A 67 -5.41 3.90 5.32
CA VAL A 67 -6.10 3.42 4.10
C VAL A 67 -6.03 1.88 3.96
N ARG A 68 -5.29 1.20 4.83
CA ARG A 68 -5.32 -0.26 4.88
C ARG A 68 -6.59 -0.71 5.58
N LEU A 69 -7.46 -1.42 4.84
CA LEU A 69 -8.46 -2.35 5.37
C LEU A 69 -7.77 -3.53 6.08
N LEU A 70 -6.88 -3.26 7.02
CA LEU A 70 -6.56 -4.24 8.04
C LEU A 70 -7.74 -4.13 9.00
N ALA A 71 -8.57 -5.17 9.06
CA ALA A 71 -9.58 -5.31 10.09
C ALA A 71 -8.88 -5.30 11.46
N SER A 72 -8.60 -4.11 11.97
CA SER A 72 -8.32 -3.86 13.37
C SER A 72 -9.60 -4.26 14.09
N ARG A 73 -9.53 -5.37 14.82
CA ARG A 73 -10.62 -5.95 15.62
C ARG A 73 -10.97 -5.10 16.86
N ASP A 74 -10.75 -3.80 16.76
CA ASP A 74 -11.00 -2.80 17.79
C ASP A 74 -11.46 -1.51 17.10
N ALA A 75 -12.53 -1.62 16.29
CA ALA A 75 -13.37 -0.47 15.99
C ALA A 75 -14.61 -0.65 16.87
N GLY A 76 -14.75 0.25 17.85
CA GLY A 76 -15.98 0.36 18.63
C GLY A 76 -17.16 0.63 17.71
N ASP A 77 -18.32 0.21 18.20
CA ASP A 77 -19.63 0.41 17.61
C ASP A 77 -19.84 1.83 17.07
N ASP A 78 -20.71 1.90 16.06
CA ASP A 78 -21.22 3.07 15.35
C ASP A 78 -20.33 3.58 14.21
N GLU A 79 -20.52 3.01 13.02
CA GLU A 79 -20.89 3.81 11.83
C GLU A 79 -21.35 2.89 10.68
N ALA A 80 -22.68 2.79 10.58
CA ALA A 80 -23.49 2.52 9.39
C ALA A 80 -22.94 1.49 8.36
N GLU A 81 -23.35 0.23 8.54
CA GLU A 81 -23.55 -0.66 7.40
C GLU A 81 -24.51 0.02 6.40
N GLU A 82 -23.98 0.56 5.31
CA GLU A 82 -24.74 0.60 4.06
C GLU A 82 -24.90 -0.85 3.62
N VAL A 83 -25.95 -1.48 4.14
CA VAL A 83 -26.51 -2.72 3.62
C VAL A 83 -26.88 -2.44 2.18
N LEU A 84 -25.99 -2.80 1.26
CA LEU A 84 -26.28 -2.86 -0.15
C LEU A 84 -27.49 -3.79 -0.29
N ASP A 85 -28.62 -3.24 -0.72
CA ASP A 85 -29.83 -4.00 -1.05
C ASP A 85 -29.48 -5.11 -2.05
N ALA A 86 -29.15 -6.29 -1.53
CA ALA A 86 -28.87 -7.51 -2.28
C ALA A 86 -30.16 -8.29 -2.60
N ASP A 87 -31.31 -7.60 -2.59
CA ASP A 87 -32.64 -8.19 -2.82
C ASP A 87 -33.22 -7.82 -4.19
N SER A 88 -32.39 -7.58 -5.22
CA SER A 88 -32.90 -7.70 -6.59
C SER A 88 -32.90 -9.18 -6.98
N SER A 89 -34.04 -9.86 -6.85
CA SER A 89 -34.23 -11.26 -7.27
C SER A 89 -34.15 -11.48 -8.78
N VAL A 90 -33.86 -10.43 -9.57
CA VAL A 90 -33.96 -10.40 -11.03
C VAL A 90 -32.67 -9.85 -11.65
N CYS A 91 -32.22 -10.48 -12.73
CA CYS A 91 -30.99 -10.11 -13.41
C CYS A 91 -31.05 -8.78 -14.15
N ARG A 92 -30.14 -7.85 -13.82
CA ARG A 92 -29.97 -6.53 -14.50
C ARG A 92 -29.63 -6.61 -16.00
N HIS A 93 -29.33 -7.80 -16.53
CA HIS A 93 -28.89 -8.00 -17.91
C HIS A 93 -29.87 -8.77 -18.79
N CYS A 94 -30.70 -9.64 -18.22
CA CYS A 94 -31.59 -10.50 -18.99
C CYS A 94 -32.98 -10.67 -18.37
N ASP A 95 -33.25 -9.96 -17.27
CA ASP A 95 -34.53 -9.92 -16.55
C ASP A 95 -35.05 -11.30 -16.06
N GLU A 96 -34.17 -12.30 -15.99
CA GLU A 96 -34.46 -13.63 -15.45
C GLU A 96 -34.21 -13.68 -13.93
N ASP A 97 -34.93 -14.56 -13.23
CA ASP A 97 -34.76 -14.78 -11.79
C ASP A 97 -33.34 -15.27 -11.44
N LEU A 98 -32.81 -14.77 -10.34
CA LEU A 98 -31.49 -15.13 -9.85
C LEU A 98 -31.55 -16.22 -8.80
N ASP A 99 -30.60 -17.13 -8.91
CA ASP A 99 -30.36 -18.13 -7.87
C ASP A 99 -29.40 -17.52 -6.82
N PRO A 100 -29.83 -17.41 -5.54
CA PRO A 100 -29.05 -16.79 -4.47
C PRO A 100 -27.79 -17.59 -4.09
N GLU A 101 -27.65 -18.84 -4.55
CA GLU A 101 -26.48 -19.68 -4.24
C GLU A 101 -25.30 -19.46 -5.21
N VAL A 102 -25.50 -18.74 -6.31
CA VAL A 102 -24.48 -18.49 -7.33
C VAL A 102 -24.22 -17.00 -7.56
N PRO A 103 -22.95 -16.55 -7.58
CA PRO A 103 -22.62 -15.13 -7.75
C PRO A 103 -22.75 -14.63 -9.21
N PHE A 104 -23.40 -15.39 -10.09
CA PHE A 104 -23.60 -15.07 -11.50
C PHE A 104 -24.98 -15.51 -11.96
N CYS A 105 -25.55 -14.83 -12.96
CA CYS A 105 -26.83 -15.21 -13.53
C CYS A 105 -26.70 -16.52 -14.35
N PRO A 106 -27.44 -17.59 -14.02
CA PRO A 106 -27.37 -18.86 -14.75
C PRO A 106 -27.91 -18.77 -16.19
N ALA A 107 -28.79 -17.81 -16.49
CA ALA A 107 -29.37 -17.65 -17.82
C ALA A 107 -28.45 -16.93 -18.82
N CYS A 108 -27.71 -15.91 -18.38
CA CYS A 108 -26.85 -15.11 -19.27
C CYS A 108 -25.34 -15.19 -18.97
N GLY A 109 -24.94 -15.83 -17.86
CA GLY A 109 -23.54 -16.02 -17.46
C GLY A 109 -22.82 -14.75 -17.01
N ARG A 110 -23.53 -13.65 -16.75
CA ARG A 110 -22.96 -12.37 -16.28
C ARG A 110 -23.06 -12.27 -14.76
N TYR A 111 -22.06 -11.62 -14.16
CA TYR A 111 -22.04 -11.28 -12.73
C TYR A 111 -23.01 -10.12 -12.44
N GLN A 112 -23.56 -10.12 -11.22
CA GLN A 112 -24.48 -9.10 -10.70
C GLN A 112 -23.73 -7.89 -10.15
#